data_AF-A0A2W6RUQ7-F1
#
_entry.id   AF-A0A2W6RUQ7-F1
#
_cell.length_a   1.000
_cell.length_b   1.000
_cell.length_c   1.000
_cell.angle_alpha   90.00
_cell.angle_beta   90.00
_cell.angle_gamma   90.00
#
_symmetry.space_group_name_H-M   'P 1'
#
loop_
_entity.id
_entity.type
_entity.pdbx_description
1 polymer ?
#
loop_
_entity_poly.entity_id
_entity_poly.type
_entity_poly.pdbx_seq_one_letter_code
_entity_poly.pdbx_strand_id
1 'polypeptide(L)' 'MKKALIIVDVQNDFCEGGALAVPGANEIIPYINLLMEE' A
#
# COMPACT_ATOMS: atom_id res chain seq x y z
N MET A 1 18.73 -15.36 -8.12
CA MET A 1 18.58 -13.90 -8.07
C MET A 1 17.99 -13.52 -6.72
N LYS A 2 18.43 -12.41 -6.12
CA LYS A 2 17.76 -11.85 -4.94
C LYS A 2 16.54 -11.03 -5.40
N LYS A 3 15.46 -11.06 -4.63
CA LYS A 3 14.26 -10.24 -4.84
C LYS A 3 14.18 -9.17 -3.76
N ALA A 4 13.48 -8.09 -4.05
CA ALA A 4 13.15 -7.03 -3.11
C ALA A 4 11.74 -6.51 -3.41
N LEU A 5 11.02 -6.12 -2.36
CA LEU A 5 9.72 -5.47 -2.45
C LEU A 5 9.90 -3.98 -2.15
N ILE A 6 9.37 -3.12 -3.02
CA ILE A 6 9.33 -1.66 -2.81
C ILE A 6 7.86 -1.27 -2.72
N ILE A 7 7.46 -0.78 -1.55
CA ILE A 7 6.10 -0.28 -1.29
C ILE A 7 6.16 1.24 -1.44
N VAL A 8 5.49 1.77 -2.46
CA VAL A 8 5.54 3.19 -2.80
C VAL A 8 4.35 3.90 -2.20
N ASP A 9 4.62 4.94 -1.41
CA ASP A 9 3.65 5.93 -0.95
C ASP A 9 2.38 5.37 -0.31
N VAL A 10 2.50 4.30 0.48
CA VAL A 10 1.40 3.81 1.34
C VAL A 10 1.36 4.67 2.61
N GLN A 11 0.78 5.86 2.47
CA GLN A 11 0.66 6.87 3.51
C GLN A 11 -0.82 7.18 3.76
N ASN A 12 -1.18 7.52 5.00
CA ASN A 12 -2.56 7.85 5.37
C ASN A 12 -3.17 8.96 4.49
N ASP A 13 -2.37 9.92 4.03
CA ASP A 13 -2.85 11.01 3.18
C ASP A 13 -3.38 10.54 1.82
N PHE A 14 -2.90 9.39 1.33
CA PHE A 14 -3.38 8.79 0.07
C PHE A 14 -4.49 7.75 0.29
N CYS A 15 -4.78 7.40 1.54
CA CYS A 15 -5.86 6.49 1.91
C CYS A 15 -7.18 7.25 2.10
N GLU A 16 -8.28 6.51 2.25
CA GLU A 16 -9.60 7.08 2.49
C GLU A 16 -9.62 7.99 3.74
N GLY A 17 -10.16 9.20 3.59
CA GLY A 17 -10.15 10.23 4.65
C GLY A 17 -8.85 11.04 4.76
N GLY A 18 -7.83 10.74 3.95
CA GLY A 18 -6.58 11.50 3.86
C GLY A 18 -6.70 12.80 3.05
N ALA A 19 -5.64 13.64 3.13
CA ALA A 19 -5.59 14.93 2.44
C ALA A 19 -5.61 14.82 0.90
N LEU A 20 -5.16 13.69 0.34
CA LEU A 20 -5.16 13.37 -1.08
C LEU A 20 -5.64 11.93 -1.32
N ALA A 21 -6.81 11.60 -0.76
CA ALA A 21 -7.37 10.25 -0.84
C ALA A 21 -7.50 9.75 -2.29
N VAL A 22 -6.89 8.58 -2.55
CA VAL A 22 -7.00 7.87 -3.82
C VAL A 22 -8.18 6.88 -3.73
N PRO A 23 -9.16 6.92 -4.67
CA PRO A 23 -10.28 5.98 -4.66
C PRO A 23 -9.82 4.52 -4.66
N GLY A 24 -10.31 3.72 -3.70
CA GLY A 24 -9.98 2.30 -3.58
C GLY A 24 -8.62 1.99 -2.93
N ALA A 25 -7.87 2.98 -2.44
CA ALA A 25 -6.53 2.76 -1.86
C ALA A 25 -6.49 1.75 -0.70
N ASN A 26 -7.57 1.65 0.07
CA ASN A 26 -7.63 0.70 1.19
C ASN A 26 -7.74 -0.76 0.73
N GLU A 27 -8.21 -1.02 -0.50
CA GLU A 27 -8.43 -2.38 -1.01
C GLU A 27 -7.11 -3.14 -1.27
N ILE A 28 -6.02 -2.41 -1.50
CA ILE A 28 -4.70 -3.01 -1.80
C ILE A 28 -3.88 -3.34 -0.54
N ILE A 29 -4.21 -2.77 0.61
CA ILE A 29 -3.45 -2.93 1.87
C ILE A 29 -3.34 -4.40 2.31
N PRO A 30 -4.40 -5.23 2.27
CA PRO A 30 -4.29 -6.64 2.63
C PRO A 30 -3.30 -7.42 1.75
N TYR A 31 -3.22 -7.08 0.45
CA TYR A 31 -2.30 -7.73 -0.48
C TYR A 31 -0.84 -7.30 -0.26
N ILE A 32 -0.61 -6.02 0.08
CA ILE A 32 0.71 -5.53 0.48
C ILE A 32 1.21 -6.30 1.69
N ASN A 33 0.36 -6.48 2.71
CA ASN A 33 0.71 -7.22 3.91
C ASN A 33 1.06 -8.69 3.60
N LEU A 34 0.30 -9.34 2.72
CA LEU A 34 0.60 -10.71 2.28
C LEU A 34 1.99 -10.80 1.60
N LEU A 35 2.32 -9.85 0.73
CA LEU A 35 3.61 -9.82 0.02
C LEU A 35 4.80 -9.50 0.95
N MET A 36 4.57 -8.83 2.07
CA MET A 36 5.61 -8.58 3.09
C MET A 36 5.97 -9.83 3.89
N GLU A 37 5.10 -10.85 3.90
CA GLU A 37 5.31 -12.12 4.61
C GLU A 37 6.04 -13.18 3.75
N GLU A 38 6.25 -12.93 2.45
CA GLU A 38 6.98 -13.81 1.51
C GLU A 38 8.52 -13.74 1.65
#